data_AF-A0A2E0SA97-F1
#
_entry.id   AF-A0A2E0SA97-F1
#
_cell.length_a   1.000
_cell.length_b   1.000
_cell.length_c   1.000
_cell.angle_alpha   90.00
_cell.angle_beta   90.00
_cell.angle_gamma   90.00
#
_symmetry.space_group_name_H-M   'P 1'
#
loop_
_entity.id
_entity.type
_entity.pdbx_description
1 polymer ?
#
loop_
_entity_poly.entity_id
_entity_poly.type
_entity_poly.pdbx_seq_one_letter_code
_entity_poly.pdbx_strand_id
1 'polypeptide(L)'
;MQGKTPEFIRWALAHECPLRDFPKWTDPNRTERHLRAIRVYQNALKQDRVLNGLVVQPLETEVLDVEEILGFRVHDVFEFYGDPKAVSRTCESCPANVLRQTDSSAWVGCFGLMPVSEVVFPDLVRDVPQGVVDLRELLEEELQQNRLLGERIREVFDKTSPAWYGLWISRSPSAKQRNLQLKVLDKILERVPCRVTPPWDAFRRALRLSIEQDIPLHVQLVPEAETDGVYWFVDSHCGRCGARATSQTHTGTQCLVCKNEGRPRDPQRRFVRGKRPYWKMTRFLGEDGTREFLRKYKQHRGWDHVTVR
;
A
#
# COMPACT_ATOMS: atom_id res chain seq x y z
N MET A 1 16.44 -1.16 -6.08
CA MET A 1 16.30 -2.17 -5.02
C MET A 1 15.97 -3.48 -5.71
N GLN A 2 16.87 -4.45 -5.62
CA GLN A 2 16.63 -5.82 -6.10
C GLN A 2 16.22 -6.68 -4.89
N GLY A 3 15.29 -7.60 -5.05
CA GLY A 3 14.89 -8.48 -3.94
C GLY A 3 13.49 -9.06 -4.05
N LYS A 4 12.98 -9.63 -2.96
CA LYS A 4 11.63 -10.16 -2.86
C LYS A 4 10.70 -9.16 -2.19
N THR A 5 9.54 -8.96 -2.79
CA THR A 5 8.40 -8.26 -2.21
C THR A 5 7.46 -9.33 -1.63
N PRO A 6 7.20 -9.34 -0.31
CA PRO A 6 6.32 -10.35 0.28
C PRO A 6 4.88 -10.19 -0.22
N GLU A 7 4.06 -11.22 0.04
CA GLU A 7 2.62 -11.11 -0.15
C GLU A 7 2.03 -9.92 0.63
N PHE A 8 0.95 -9.34 0.12
CA PHE A 8 0.24 -8.29 0.83
C PHE A 8 -1.21 -8.16 0.43
N ILE A 9 -1.99 -7.55 1.30
CA ILE A 9 -3.36 -7.14 1.01
C ILE A 9 -3.32 -5.68 0.55
N ARG A 10 -3.79 -5.42 -0.67
CA ARG A 10 -4.16 -4.08 -1.08
C ARG A 10 -5.62 -3.85 -0.71
N TRP A 11 -5.94 -2.70 -0.13
CA TRP A 11 -7.29 -2.41 0.34
C TRP A 11 -7.76 -1.00 -0.01
N ALA A 12 -9.07 -0.83 -0.12
CA ALA A 12 -9.72 0.46 -0.25
C ALA A 12 -11.13 0.44 0.35
N LEU A 13 -11.57 1.58 0.88
CA LEU A 13 -12.95 1.82 1.28
C LEU A 13 -13.73 2.38 0.08
N ALA A 14 -14.79 1.68 -0.31
CA ALA A 14 -15.68 2.09 -1.39
C ALA A 14 -16.66 3.13 -0.86
N HIS A 15 -16.26 4.39 -1.00
CA HIS A 15 -17.06 5.56 -0.65
C HIS A 15 -17.07 6.50 -1.85
N GLU A 16 -18.16 7.20 -2.09
CA GLU A 16 -18.21 8.18 -3.17
C GLU A 16 -17.15 9.26 -2.95
N CYS A 17 -16.44 9.64 -4.01
CA CYS A 17 -15.35 10.62 -3.90
C CYS A 17 -15.08 11.31 -5.24
N PRO A 18 -15.10 12.65 -5.30
CA PRO A 18 -14.85 13.40 -6.54
C PRO A 18 -13.39 13.31 -7.01
N LEU A 19 -12.48 12.83 -6.15
CA LEU A 19 -11.07 12.61 -6.51
C LEU A 19 -10.85 11.28 -7.27
N ARG A 20 -11.91 10.51 -7.55
CA ARG A 20 -11.87 9.22 -8.24
C ARG A 20 -12.86 9.21 -9.39
N ASP A 21 -12.37 9.09 -10.62
CA ASP A 21 -13.15 9.17 -11.86
C ASP A 21 -13.70 7.82 -12.35
N PHE A 22 -13.85 6.84 -11.45
CA PHE A 22 -14.17 5.48 -11.83
C PHE A 22 -15.33 4.89 -11.02
N PRO A 23 -16.15 4.02 -11.66
CA PRO A 23 -17.40 3.61 -11.07
C PRO A 23 -17.18 2.72 -9.84
N LYS A 24 -18.10 2.86 -8.87
CA LYS A 24 -18.30 2.00 -7.69
C LYS A 24 -17.14 1.96 -6.68
N TRP A 25 -15.96 2.50 -7.00
CA TRP A 25 -14.82 2.61 -6.08
C TRP A 25 -14.34 1.28 -5.47
N THR A 26 -14.62 0.16 -6.17
CA THR A 26 -14.42 -1.21 -5.64
C THR A 26 -13.05 -1.82 -5.96
N ASP A 27 -12.21 -1.12 -6.73
CA ASP A 27 -10.89 -1.60 -7.11
C ASP A 27 -9.81 -0.89 -6.27
N PRO A 28 -9.17 -1.58 -5.31
CA PRO A 28 -8.11 -1.00 -4.51
C PRO A 28 -6.91 -0.52 -5.34
N ASN A 29 -6.53 -1.24 -6.39
CA ASN A 29 -5.40 -0.86 -7.26
C ASN A 29 -5.73 0.38 -8.08
N ARG A 30 -6.97 0.51 -8.57
CA ARG A 30 -7.41 1.73 -9.25
C ARG A 30 -7.51 2.90 -8.27
N THR A 31 -8.07 2.70 -7.07
CA THR A 31 -8.10 3.73 -6.01
C THR A 31 -6.71 4.28 -5.73
N GLU A 32 -5.75 3.37 -5.52
CA GLU A 32 -4.37 3.70 -5.26
C GLU A 32 -3.76 4.51 -6.42
N ARG A 33 -3.92 4.08 -7.68
CA ARG A 33 -3.36 4.77 -8.85
C ARG A 33 -3.85 6.21 -9.01
N HIS A 34 -5.12 6.48 -8.70
CA HIS A 34 -5.68 7.82 -8.76
C HIS A 34 -5.14 8.70 -7.63
N LEU A 35 -5.19 8.19 -6.39
CA LEU A 35 -4.96 9.03 -5.22
C LEU A 35 -3.49 9.08 -4.75
N ARG A 36 -2.60 8.23 -5.28
CA ARG A 36 -1.20 8.14 -4.83
C ARG A 36 -0.44 9.44 -4.96
N ALA A 37 -0.60 10.19 -6.05
CA ALA A 37 0.16 11.42 -6.26
C ALA A 37 -0.19 12.48 -5.19
N ILE A 38 -1.47 12.59 -4.81
CA ILE A 38 -1.95 13.44 -3.72
C ILE A 38 -1.32 13.00 -2.39
N ARG A 39 -1.31 11.70 -2.09
CA ARG A 39 -0.67 11.15 -0.88
C ARG A 39 0.82 11.51 -0.82
N VAL A 40 1.53 11.36 -1.93
CA VAL A 40 2.97 11.66 -2.03
C VAL A 40 3.22 13.15 -1.79
N TYR A 41 2.40 14.04 -2.37
CA TYR A 41 2.48 15.48 -2.12
C TYR A 41 2.23 15.84 -0.66
N GLN A 42 1.19 15.27 -0.03
CA GLN A 42 0.93 15.51 1.38
C GLN A 42 2.10 15.08 2.27
N ASN A 43 2.68 13.91 2.01
CA ASN A 43 3.85 13.45 2.74
C ASN A 43 5.04 14.40 2.53
N ALA A 44 5.18 14.98 1.34
CA ALA A 44 6.20 15.98 1.06
C ALA A 44 6.01 17.27 1.87
N LEU A 45 4.78 17.75 2.01
CA LEU A 45 4.48 18.93 2.86
C LEU A 45 4.93 18.70 4.30
N LYS A 46 4.56 17.57 4.90
CA LYS A 46 4.93 17.22 6.28
C LYS A 46 6.43 17.07 6.49
N GLN A 47 7.14 16.71 5.42
CA GLN A 47 8.58 16.50 5.43
C GLN A 47 9.34 17.75 4.97
N ASP A 48 8.67 18.89 4.78
CA ASP A 48 9.22 20.14 4.28
C ASP A 48 9.97 20.00 2.93
N ARG A 49 9.46 19.13 2.05
CA ARG A 49 10.05 18.81 0.74
C ARG A 49 9.46 19.59 -0.42
N VAL A 50 8.72 20.67 -0.13
CA VAL A 50 8.02 21.47 -1.14
C VAL A 50 8.61 22.87 -1.14
N LEU A 51 9.13 23.31 -2.28
CA LEU A 51 9.68 24.66 -2.47
C LEU A 51 9.26 25.20 -3.83
N ASN A 52 8.72 26.43 -3.86
CA ASN A 52 8.35 27.13 -5.10
C ASN A 52 7.48 26.29 -6.06
N GLY A 53 6.50 25.55 -5.54
CA GLY A 53 5.61 24.71 -6.35
C GLY A 53 6.25 23.43 -6.89
N LEU A 54 7.45 23.07 -6.41
CA LEU A 54 8.16 21.85 -6.76
C LEU A 54 8.29 20.95 -5.53
N VAL A 55 8.16 19.65 -5.76
CA VAL A 55 8.43 18.62 -4.75
C VAL A 55 9.68 17.86 -5.13
N VAL A 56 10.59 17.70 -4.19
CA VAL A 56 11.79 16.86 -4.34
C VAL A 56 11.52 15.51 -3.72
N GLN A 57 11.97 14.42 -4.34
CA GLN A 57 11.97 13.12 -3.67
C GLN A 57 12.75 13.18 -2.35
N PRO A 58 12.48 12.29 -1.38
CA PRO A 58 13.36 12.15 -0.24
C PRO A 58 14.82 11.96 -0.71
N LEU A 59 15.76 12.71 -0.11
CA LEU A 59 17.20 12.66 -0.44
C LEU A 59 17.94 11.85 0.64
N GLU A 60 18.76 10.89 0.24
CA GLU A 60 19.48 9.95 1.13
C GLU A 60 21.00 10.13 1.10
N THR A 61 21.48 11.01 0.24
CA THR A 61 22.91 11.22 0.01
C THR A 61 23.29 12.66 0.30
N GLU A 62 24.50 12.85 0.82
CA GLU A 62 25.10 14.17 1.00
C GLU A 62 25.62 14.76 -0.32
N VAL A 63 25.63 13.96 -1.40
CA VAL A 63 25.96 14.41 -2.75
C VAL A 63 24.71 14.28 -3.61
N LEU A 64 24.28 15.40 -4.18
CA LEU A 64 23.14 15.50 -5.08
C LEU A 64 23.65 15.64 -6.50
N ASP A 65 23.50 14.59 -7.30
CA ASP A 65 23.75 14.61 -8.73
C ASP A 65 22.54 15.20 -9.46
N VAL A 66 22.73 16.36 -10.09
CA VAL A 66 21.68 17.10 -10.83
C VAL A 66 20.91 16.20 -11.80
N GLU A 67 21.57 15.25 -12.47
CA GLU A 67 20.93 14.40 -13.49
C GLU A 67 20.04 13.30 -12.90
N GLU A 68 20.24 12.96 -11.62
CA GLU A 68 19.59 11.85 -10.94
C GLU A 68 18.52 12.31 -9.93
N ILE A 69 18.45 13.61 -9.62
CA ILE A 69 17.40 14.12 -8.74
C ILE A 69 16.03 13.98 -9.39
N LEU A 70 15.12 13.36 -8.64
CA LEU A 70 13.72 13.26 -9.02
C LEU A 70 12.85 14.23 -8.23
N GLY A 71 11.84 14.75 -8.92
CA GLY A 71 10.85 15.67 -8.38
C GLY A 71 9.61 15.70 -9.24
N PHE A 72 8.65 16.55 -8.86
CA PHE A 72 7.48 16.84 -9.69
C PHE A 72 6.97 18.25 -9.41
N ARG A 73 6.28 18.81 -10.40
CA ARG A 73 5.55 20.09 -10.24
C ARG A 73 4.24 19.80 -9.53
N VAL A 74 3.94 20.58 -8.49
CA VAL A 74 2.66 20.50 -7.77
C VAL A 74 1.51 20.70 -8.74
N HIS A 75 1.64 21.66 -9.66
CA HIS A 75 0.65 21.90 -10.72
C HIS A 75 0.28 20.63 -11.50
N ASP A 76 1.26 19.86 -11.98
CA ASP A 76 1.04 18.65 -12.78
C ASP A 76 0.29 17.54 -12.00
N VAL A 77 0.47 17.47 -10.69
CA VAL A 77 -0.26 16.50 -9.85
C VAL A 77 -1.72 16.90 -9.70
N PHE A 78 -1.99 18.20 -9.60
CA PHE A 78 -3.29 18.74 -9.22
C PHE A 78 -4.14 19.21 -10.40
N GLU A 79 -3.60 19.22 -11.62
CA GLU A 79 -4.29 19.60 -12.87
C GLU A 79 -5.71 19.01 -12.98
N PHE A 80 -5.90 17.74 -12.60
CA PHE A 80 -7.18 17.03 -12.66
C PHE A 80 -7.96 16.99 -11.34
N TYR A 81 -7.37 17.44 -10.23
CA TYR A 81 -7.96 17.39 -8.88
C TYR A 81 -8.35 18.78 -8.34
N GLY A 82 -8.08 19.86 -9.09
CA GLY A 82 -8.27 21.24 -8.65
C GLY A 82 -7.04 21.77 -7.92
N ASP A 83 -7.21 22.55 -6.86
CA ASP A 83 -6.09 23.02 -6.03
C ASP A 83 -5.91 22.15 -4.76
N PRO A 84 -4.74 22.21 -4.09
CA PRO A 84 -4.53 21.48 -2.84
C PRO A 84 -5.55 21.80 -1.74
N LYS A 85 -6.14 23.00 -1.72
CA LYS A 85 -7.17 23.38 -0.73
C LYS A 85 -8.48 22.65 -1.01
N ALA A 86 -8.87 22.47 -2.27
CA ALA A 86 -10.04 21.72 -2.68
C ALA A 86 -9.93 20.24 -2.29
N VAL A 87 -8.76 19.64 -2.49
CA VAL A 87 -8.47 18.28 -2.03
C VAL A 87 -8.52 18.19 -0.50
N SER A 88 -7.95 19.17 0.22
CA SER A 88 -8.02 19.22 1.68
C SER A 88 -9.46 19.25 2.17
N ARG A 89 -10.30 20.16 1.65
CA ARG A 89 -11.73 20.27 2.00
C ARG A 89 -12.48 18.97 1.74
N THR A 90 -12.22 18.31 0.61
CA THR A 90 -12.82 17.02 0.29
C THR A 90 -12.46 15.95 1.31
N CYS A 91 -11.23 15.97 1.82
CA CYS A 91 -10.74 14.96 2.75
C CYS A 91 -11.06 15.26 4.23
N GLU A 92 -11.38 16.51 4.57
CA GLU A 92 -11.61 17.02 5.93
C GLU A 92 -12.90 16.51 6.57
N SER A 93 -13.89 16.08 5.80
CA SER A 93 -15.12 15.47 6.32
C SER A 93 -15.34 14.05 5.80
N CYS A 94 -14.38 13.50 5.06
CA CYS A 94 -14.51 12.19 4.43
C CYS A 94 -14.53 11.06 5.49
N PRO A 95 -15.64 10.31 5.62
CA PRO A 95 -15.78 9.24 6.59
C PRO A 95 -14.93 8.01 6.24
N ALA A 96 -14.43 7.92 5.01
CA ALA A 96 -13.52 6.86 4.57
C ALA A 96 -12.04 7.19 4.81
N ASN A 97 -11.71 8.37 5.33
CA ASN A 97 -10.31 8.81 5.49
C ASN A 97 -9.71 8.29 6.80
N VAL A 98 -9.27 7.03 6.82
CA VAL A 98 -8.85 6.32 8.05
C VAL A 98 -7.67 7.01 8.74
N LEU A 99 -6.79 7.65 7.98
CA LEU A 99 -5.59 8.30 8.52
C LEU A 99 -5.92 9.57 9.32
N ARG A 100 -7.13 10.11 9.23
CA ARG A 100 -7.54 11.26 10.06
C ARG A 100 -7.70 10.94 11.53
N GLN A 101 -7.82 9.65 11.88
CA GLN A 101 -7.84 9.21 13.27
C GLN A 101 -6.48 9.39 13.97
N THR A 102 -5.38 9.52 13.22
CA THR A 102 -4.03 9.71 13.76
C THR A 102 -3.42 11.05 13.37
N ASP A 103 -3.86 11.62 12.25
CA ASP A 103 -3.43 12.92 11.78
C ASP A 103 -4.62 13.66 11.15
N SER A 104 -5.16 14.65 11.87
CA SER A 104 -6.32 15.41 11.43
C SER A 104 -6.14 16.11 10.08
N SER A 105 -4.88 16.36 9.67
CA SER A 105 -4.52 16.95 8.38
C SER A 105 -4.45 15.94 7.23
N ALA A 106 -4.54 14.63 7.50
CA ALA A 106 -4.37 13.58 6.50
C ALA A 106 -5.41 13.67 5.37
N TRP A 107 -4.95 13.48 4.14
CA TRP A 107 -5.75 13.44 2.91
C TRP A 107 -5.83 12.00 2.42
N VAL A 108 -6.80 11.66 1.56
CA VAL A 108 -6.86 10.40 0.79
C VAL A 108 -6.56 9.10 1.58
N GLY A 109 -6.93 9.02 2.86
CA GLY A 109 -6.71 7.85 3.76
C GLY A 109 -7.60 6.65 3.51
N CYS A 110 -8.36 6.64 2.43
CA CYS A 110 -9.33 5.59 2.12
C CYS A 110 -8.74 4.35 1.41
N PHE A 111 -7.41 4.23 1.34
CA PHE A 111 -6.73 3.09 0.73
C PHE A 111 -5.37 2.85 1.35
N GLY A 112 -4.85 1.64 1.16
CA GLY A 112 -3.51 1.30 1.59
C GLY A 112 -3.12 -0.12 1.20
N LEU A 113 -2.05 -0.57 1.84
CA LEU A 113 -1.57 -1.93 1.76
C LEU A 113 -1.31 -2.45 3.18
N MET A 114 -1.34 -3.77 3.35
CA MET A 114 -0.95 -4.46 4.57
C MET A 114 -0.07 -5.66 4.16
N PRO A 115 1.25 -5.60 4.36
CA PRO A 115 2.12 -6.74 4.11
C PRO A 115 1.78 -7.91 5.05
N VAL A 116 2.02 -9.15 4.60
CA VAL A 116 1.89 -10.33 5.47
C VAL A 116 2.95 -10.39 6.55
N SER A 117 4.09 -9.76 6.33
CA SER A 117 5.18 -9.67 7.30
C SER A 117 5.45 -8.22 7.70
N GLU A 118 6.19 -7.98 8.80
CA GLU A 118 6.63 -6.63 9.23
C GLU A 118 7.66 -5.98 8.27
N VAL A 119 7.67 -6.40 7.00
CA VAL A 119 8.42 -5.77 5.93
C VAL A 119 7.74 -4.46 5.57
N VAL A 120 8.42 -3.35 5.88
CA VAL A 120 8.01 -2.04 5.38
C VAL A 120 8.30 -1.98 3.89
N PHE A 121 7.30 -1.65 3.07
CA PHE A 121 7.53 -1.53 1.62
C PHE A 121 8.55 -0.41 1.31
N PRO A 122 9.34 -0.54 0.23
CA PRO A 122 10.42 0.40 -0.12
C PRO A 122 9.94 1.85 -0.36
N ASP A 123 8.66 2.04 -0.63
CA ASP A 123 8.01 3.34 -0.82
C ASP A 123 7.47 3.96 0.49
N LEU A 124 7.66 3.27 1.62
CA LEU A 124 7.24 3.70 2.95
C LEU A 124 8.42 3.98 3.89
N VAL A 125 9.51 3.20 3.84
CA VAL A 125 10.78 3.46 4.54
C VAL A 125 11.95 2.86 3.73
N ARG A 126 13.13 3.49 3.81
CA ARG A 126 14.36 3.19 3.03
C ARG A 126 15.03 1.86 3.40
N ASP A 127 14.95 1.50 4.67
CA ASP A 127 15.43 0.23 5.18
C ASP A 127 14.21 -0.63 5.49
N VAL A 128 14.07 -1.74 4.78
CA VAL A 128 13.10 -2.77 5.12
C VAL A 128 13.69 -3.49 6.33
N PRO A 129 13.15 -3.37 7.56
CA PRO A 129 13.47 -4.36 8.56
C PRO A 129 13.02 -5.70 7.96
N GLN A 130 13.90 -6.70 7.91
CA GLN A 130 13.44 -8.07 7.72
C GLN A 130 12.61 -8.41 8.95
N GLY A 131 11.32 -8.13 8.86
CA GLY A 131 10.36 -8.51 9.88
C GLY A 131 10.39 -10.02 10.01
N VAL A 132 10.74 -10.50 11.21
CA VAL A 132 10.69 -11.94 11.55
C VAL A 132 9.26 -12.44 11.78
N VAL A 133 8.28 -11.53 11.82
CA VAL A 133 6.89 -11.85 12.13
C VAL A 133 6.10 -12.01 10.83
N ASP A 134 5.56 -13.21 10.60
CA ASP A 134 4.63 -13.53 9.53
C ASP A 134 3.21 -13.67 10.11
N LEU A 135 2.29 -12.81 9.68
CA LEU A 135 0.88 -12.83 10.12
C LEU A 135 0.17 -14.13 9.74
N ARG A 136 0.65 -14.86 8.72
CA ARG A 136 0.10 -16.16 8.33
C ARG A 136 0.41 -17.20 9.39
N GLU A 137 1.66 -17.23 9.88
CA GLU A 137 2.09 -18.14 10.94
C GLU A 137 1.38 -17.81 12.26
N LEU A 138 1.35 -16.54 12.65
CA LEU A 138 0.61 -16.10 13.84
C LEU A 138 -0.87 -16.44 13.78
N LEU A 139 -1.48 -16.32 12.60
CA LEU A 139 -2.87 -16.73 12.39
C LEU A 139 -3.02 -18.23 12.61
N GLU A 140 -2.22 -19.08 11.96
CA GLU A 140 -2.33 -20.53 12.14
C GLU A 140 -2.16 -20.95 13.60
N GLU A 141 -1.18 -20.37 14.30
CA GLU A 141 -0.98 -20.59 15.74
C GLU A 141 -2.20 -20.14 16.57
N GLU A 142 -2.75 -18.96 16.30
CA GLU A 142 -3.95 -18.47 16.98
C GLU A 142 -5.15 -19.41 16.74
N LEU A 143 -5.33 -19.93 15.53
CA LEU A 143 -6.43 -20.85 15.23
C LEU A 143 -6.25 -22.24 15.85
N GLN A 144 -5.00 -22.66 16.08
CA GLN A 144 -4.69 -23.88 16.82
C GLN A 144 -4.97 -23.72 18.32
N GLN A 145 -4.57 -22.59 18.91
CA GLN A 145 -4.75 -22.31 20.34
C GLN A 145 -6.19 -21.93 20.68
N ASN A 146 -6.89 -21.25 19.76
CA ASN A 146 -8.24 -20.74 19.94
C ASN A 146 -9.24 -21.49 19.06
N ARG A 147 -9.59 -22.72 19.48
CA ARG A 147 -10.47 -23.61 18.72
C ARG A 147 -11.82 -22.97 18.37
N LEU A 148 -12.42 -22.20 19.28
CA LEU A 148 -13.68 -21.50 19.05
C LEU A 148 -13.56 -20.47 17.93
N LEU A 149 -12.47 -19.69 17.90
CA LEU A 149 -12.21 -18.76 16.80
C LEU A 149 -11.99 -19.52 15.48
N GLY A 150 -11.23 -20.63 15.50
CA GLY A 150 -11.03 -21.50 14.35
C GLY A 150 -12.33 -22.07 13.76
N GLU A 151 -13.25 -22.53 14.62
CA GLU A 151 -14.56 -23.03 14.18
C GLU A 151 -15.41 -21.92 13.54
N ARG A 152 -15.44 -20.72 14.14
CA ARG A 152 -16.14 -19.57 13.57
C ARG A 152 -15.57 -19.14 12.23
N ILE A 153 -14.25 -19.18 12.05
CA ILE A 153 -13.63 -18.87 10.76
C ILE A 153 -14.07 -19.90 9.70
N ARG A 154 -14.02 -21.20 10.02
CA ARG A 154 -14.43 -22.26 9.10
C ARG A 154 -15.91 -22.23 8.72
N GLU A 155 -16.77 -21.62 9.54
CA GLU A 155 -18.19 -21.41 9.26
C GLU A 155 -18.42 -20.21 8.32
N VAL A 156 -17.59 -19.16 8.43
CA VAL A 156 -17.83 -17.85 7.79
C VAL A 156 -17.02 -17.63 6.52
N PHE A 157 -15.87 -18.29 6.39
CA PHE A 157 -14.92 -18.10 5.30
C PHE A 157 -14.72 -19.36 4.48
N ASP A 158 -14.18 -19.18 3.28
CA ASP A 158 -13.75 -20.29 2.42
C ASP A 158 -12.71 -21.15 3.16
N LYS A 159 -12.87 -22.48 3.08
CA LYS A 159 -11.92 -23.42 3.67
C LYS A 159 -10.67 -23.48 2.80
N THR A 160 -9.59 -22.88 3.28
CA THR A 160 -8.28 -22.91 2.62
C THR A 160 -7.21 -23.45 3.56
N SER A 161 -6.09 -23.89 2.98
CA SER A 161 -4.90 -24.26 3.73
C SER A 161 -3.68 -23.65 3.03
N PRO A 162 -3.01 -22.64 3.61
CA PRO A 162 -3.29 -21.96 4.90
C PRO A 162 -4.66 -21.25 4.98
N ALA A 163 -5.20 -21.07 6.18
CA ALA A 163 -6.45 -20.37 6.48
C ALA A 163 -6.39 -18.86 6.15
N TRP A 164 -5.17 -18.30 6.12
CA TRP A 164 -4.89 -16.93 5.67
C TRP A 164 -5.61 -16.58 4.36
N TYR A 165 -5.54 -17.47 3.36
CA TYR A 165 -6.17 -17.21 2.08
C TYR A 165 -7.68 -17.05 2.20
N GLY A 166 -8.36 -17.97 2.89
CA GLY A 166 -9.80 -17.94 3.10
C GLY A 166 -10.28 -16.68 3.82
N LEU A 167 -9.47 -16.18 4.75
CA LEU A 167 -9.75 -14.94 5.48
C LEU A 167 -9.81 -13.72 4.54
N TRP A 168 -9.06 -13.71 3.44
CA TRP A 168 -8.87 -12.51 2.59
C TRP A 168 -9.22 -12.70 1.10
N ILE A 169 -9.62 -13.90 0.68
CA ILE A 169 -9.95 -14.22 -0.72
C ILE A 169 -11.20 -13.49 -1.22
N SER A 170 -12.13 -13.19 -0.30
CA SER A 170 -13.33 -12.41 -0.63
C SER A 170 -12.94 -10.96 -0.89
N ARG A 171 -13.10 -10.50 -2.13
CA ARG A 171 -12.78 -9.12 -2.54
C ARG A 171 -13.67 -8.06 -1.90
N SER A 172 -14.79 -8.46 -1.32
CA SER A 172 -15.80 -7.59 -0.70
C SER A 172 -16.40 -8.33 0.49
N PRO A 173 -15.68 -8.45 1.62
CA PRO A 173 -16.16 -9.17 2.78
C PRO A 173 -17.49 -8.60 3.30
N SER A 174 -18.40 -9.48 3.70
CA SER A 174 -19.67 -9.10 4.35
C SER A 174 -19.44 -8.44 5.71
N ALA A 175 -20.47 -7.82 6.30
CA ALA A 175 -20.37 -7.28 7.66
C ALA A 175 -19.95 -8.34 8.70
N LYS A 176 -20.47 -9.58 8.60
CA LYS A 176 -20.06 -10.71 9.47
C LYS A 176 -18.57 -11.04 9.26
N GLN A 177 -18.12 -11.06 8.02
CA GLN A 177 -16.71 -11.32 7.67
C GLN A 177 -15.78 -10.20 8.17
N ARG A 178 -16.10 -8.92 7.91
CA ARG A 178 -15.32 -7.76 8.39
C ARG A 178 -15.15 -7.76 9.91
N ASN A 179 -16.23 -8.03 10.65
CA ASN A 179 -16.20 -8.13 12.11
C ASN A 179 -15.26 -9.25 12.60
N LEU A 180 -15.29 -10.42 11.95
CA LEU A 180 -14.43 -11.53 12.33
C LEU A 180 -12.98 -11.30 11.92
N GLN A 181 -12.74 -10.70 10.74
CA GLN A 181 -11.41 -10.23 10.30
C GLN A 181 -10.80 -9.25 11.30
N LEU A 182 -11.55 -8.26 11.78
CA LEU A 182 -11.06 -7.32 12.80
C LEU A 182 -10.70 -8.03 14.10
N LYS A 183 -11.54 -8.95 14.58
CA LYS A 183 -11.26 -9.73 15.80
C LYS A 183 -9.99 -10.57 15.66
N VAL A 184 -9.80 -11.22 14.52
CA VAL A 184 -8.59 -11.98 14.22
C VAL A 184 -7.37 -11.06 14.17
N LEU A 185 -7.48 -9.92 13.47
CA LEU A 185 -6.40 -8.95 13.35
C LEU A 185 -6.01 -8.37 14.73
N ASP A 186 -6.99 -8.04 15.57
CA ASP A 186 -6.72 -7.58 16.94
C ASP A 186 -5.96 -8.64 17.75
N LYS A 187 -6.36 -9.91 17.65
CA LYS A 187 -5.70 -11.03 18.36
C LYS A 187 -4.26 -11.28 17.91
N ILE A 188 -4.02 -11.31 16.60
CA ILE A 188 -2.65 -11.52 16.10
C ILE A 188 -1.75 -10.31 16.44
N LEU A 189 -2.28 -9.08 16.40
CA LEU A 189 -1.51 -7.88 16.73
C LEU A 189 -1.22 -7.75 18.24
N GLU A 190 -2.04 -8.32 19.13
CA GLU A 190 -1.74 -8.43 20.57
C GLU A 190 -0.47 -9.26 20.84
N ARG A 191 -0.11 -10.17 19.92
CA ARG A 191 1.05 -11.08 20.05
C ARG A 191 2.34 -10.52 19.44
N VAL A 192 2.25 -9.39 18.75
CA VAL A 192 3.41 -8.77 18.08
C VAL A 192 4.24 -8.03 19.15
N PRO A 193 5.52 -8.36 19.34
CA PRO A 193 6.34 -7.82 20.43
C PRO A 193 6.72 -6.35 20.25
N CYS A 194 6.51 -5.78 19.07
CA CYS A 194 6.91 -4.42 18.69
C CYS A 194 5.70 -3.55 18.31
N ARG A 195 5.95 -2.25 18.14
CA ARG A 195 4.94 -1.31 17.67
C ARG A 195 4.57 -1.65 16.22
N VAL A 196 3.33 -2.10 16.05
CA VAL A 196 2.65 -2.35 14.76
C VAL A 196 3.07 -1.31 13.71
N THR A 197 3.56 -1.77 12.55
CA THR A 197 3.96 -0.85 11.48
C THR A 197 2.78 -0.03 10.96
N PRO A 198 3.01 1.19 10.41
CA PRO A 198 1.94 2.04 9.91
C PRO A 198 0.96 1.36 8.90
N PRO A 199 1.40 0.46 8.00
CA PRO A 199 0.50 -0.30 7.13
C PRO A 199 -0.53 -1.16 7.87
N TRP A 200 -0.09 -1.88 8.90
CA TRP A 200 -0.94 -2.75 9.69
C TRP A 200 -1.97 -1.95 10.51
N ASP A 201 -1.53 -0.88 11.16
CA ASP A 201 -2.44 0.02 11.91
C ASP A 201 -3.46 0.68 10.97
N ALA A 202 -3.02 1.12 9.78
CA ALA A 202 -3.93 1.70 8.79
C ALA A 202 -5.00 0.71 8.33
N PHE A 203 -4.65 -0.55 8.06
CA PHE A 203 -5.63 -1.56 7.67
C PHE A 203 -6.56 -1.95 8.82
N ARG A 204 -6.05 -2.08 10.04
CA ARG A 204 -6.86 -2.31 11.25
C ARG A 204 -7.91 -1.21 11.42
N ARG A 205 -7.51 0.06 11.27
CA ARG A 205 -8.42 1.21 11.30
C ARG A 205 -9.41 1.19 10.15
N ALA A 206 -8.98 0.81 8.96
CA ALA A 206 -9.88 0.67 7.81
C ALA A 206 -10.97 -0.38 8.06
N LEU A 207 -10.62 -1.55 8.60
CA LEU A 207 -11.59 -2.58 8.99
C LEU A 207 -12.57 -2.06 10.04
N ARG A 208 -12.06 -1.39 11.09
CA ARG A 208 -12.90 -0.80 12.14
C ARG A 208 -13.87 0.23 11.58
N LEU A 209 -13.36 1.20 10.81
CA LEU A 209 -14.15 2.26 10.21
C LEU A 209 -15.19 1.72 9.21
N SER A 210 -14.81 0.67 8.46
CA SER A 210 -15.70 -0.05 7.55
C SER A 210 -16.90 -0.66 8.28
N ILE A 211 -16.71 -1.14 9.51
CA ILE A 211 -17.78 -1.69 10.34
C ILE A 211 -18.62 -0.57 10.97
N GLU A 212 -17.96 0.41 11.59
CA GLU A 212 -18.62 1.50 12.34
C GLU A 212 -19.47 2.41 11.45
N GLN A 213 -19.00 2.67 10.22
CA GLN A 213 -19.66 3.57 9.27
C GLN A 213 -20.39 2.81 8.15
N ASP A 214 -20.44 1.48 8.25
CA ASP A 214 -20.93 0.56 7.20
C ASP A 214 -20.41 0.88 5.78
N ILE A 215 -19.14 1.29 5.66
CA ILE A 215 -18.52 1.57 4.37
C ILE A 215 -17.93 0.28 3.80
N PRO A 216 -18.30 -0.21 2.61
CA PRO A 216 -17.75 -1.45 2.06
C PRO A 216 -16.22 -1.41 1.96
N LEU A 217 -15.57 -2.44 2.49
CA LEU A 217 -14.13 -2.66 2.34
C LEU A 217 -13.90 -3.56 1.13
N HIS A 218 -13.00 -3.14 0.25
CA HIS A 218 -12.50 -3.99 -0.82
C HIS A 218 -11.06 -4.39 -0.55
N VAL A 219 -10.78 -5.68 -0.75
CA VAL A 219 -9.46 -6.27 -0.56
C VAL A 219 -9.00 -6.99 -1.81
N GLN A 220 -7.69 -7.00 -2.02
CA GLN A 220 -7.03 -7.74 -3.07
C GLN A 220 -5.76 -8.36 -2.49
N LEU A 221 -5.71 -9.69 -2.43
CA LEU A 221 -4.47 -10.41 -2.19
C LEU A 221 -3.54 -10.22 -3.38
N VAL A 222 -2.34 -9.72 -3.10
CA VAL A 222 -1.25 -9.56 -4.05
C VAL A 222 -0.17 -10.61 -3.71
N PRO A 223 0.18 -11.50 -4.66
CA PRO A 223 1.19 -12.53 -4.43
C PRO A 223 2.58 -11.96 -4.15
N GLU A 224 3.46 -12.79 -3.59
CA GLU A 224 4.90 -12.53 -3.54
C GLU A 224 5.43 -12.29 -4.97
N ALA A 225 6.40 -11.39 -5.08
CA ALA A 225 7.04 -11.06 -6.35
C ALA A 225 8.53 -10.81 -6.18
N GLU A 226 9.33 -11.15 -7.18
CA GLU A 226 10.71 -10.66 -7.28
C GLU A 226 10.72 -9.28 -7.93
N THR A 227 11.65 -8.43 -7.51
CA THR A 227 11.83 -7.10 -8.09
C THR A 227 13.27 -6.83 -8.50
N ASP A 228 13.45 -6.21 -9.66
CA ASP A 228 14.72 -5.62 -10.09
C ASP A 228 14.79 -4.10 -9.79
N GLY A 229 13.75 -3.56 -9.15
CA GLY A 229 13.57 -2.12 -8.89
C GLY A 229 12.78 -1.36 -9.96
N VAL A 230 12.49 -1.98 -11.10
CA VAL A 230 11.67 -1.43 -12.19
C VAL A 230 10.43 -2.29 -12.43
N TYR A 231 10.61 -3.61 -12.45
CA TYR A 231 9.59 -4.61 -12.66
C TYR A 231 9.39 -5.49 -11.41
N TRP A 232 8.14 -5.87 -11.21
CA TRP A 232 7.72 -7.01 -10.41
C TRP A 232 7.54 -8.22 -11.33
N PHE A 233 8.19 -9.30 -10.97
CA PHE A 233 8.05 -10.61 -11.57
C PHE A 233 7.24 -11.47 -10.60
N VAL A 234 5.98 -11.66 -10.95
CA VAL A 234 5.06 -12.50 -10.19
C VAL A 234 5.05 -13.86 -10.87
N ASP A 235 5.40 -14.90 -10.12
CA ASP A 235 5.36 -16.26 -10.63
C ASP A 235 3.94 -16.71 -11.00
N SER A 236 3.85 -17.85 -11.67
CA SER A 236 2.56 -18.51 -11.88
C SER A 236 1.83 -18.68 -10.54
N HIS A 237 0.54 -18.34 -10.50
CA HIS A 237 -0.23 -18.31 -9.26
C HIS A 237 -1.72 -18.59 -9.50
N CYS A 238 -2.44 -18.99 -8.45
CA CYS A 238 -3.88 -19.16 -8.51
C CYS A 238 -4.59 -17.82 -8.78
N GLY A 239 -5.47 -17.78 -9.78
CA GLY A 239 -6.24 -16.57 -10.11
C GLY A 239 -7.26 -16.13 -9.05
N ARG A 240 -7.60 -17.02 -8.09
CA ARG A 240 -8.55 -16.75 -7.00
C ARG A 240 -7.84 -16.34 -5.71
N CYS A 241 -7.02 -17.22 -5.12
CA CYS A 241 -6.35 -16.95 -3.84
C CYS A 241 -4.99 -16.25 -3.95
N GLY A 242 -4.36 -16.24 -5.13
CA GLY A 242 -3.04 -15.66 -5.31
C GLY A 242 -1.86 -16.54 -4.87
N ALA A 243 -2.10 -17.73 -4.29
CA ALA A 243 -1.02 -18.64 -3.92
C ALA A 243 -0.17 -19.02 -5.14
N ARG A 244 1.16 -18.99 -4.98
CA ARG A 244 2.12 -19.44 -6.00
C ARG A 244 1.79 -20.85 -6.45
N ALA A 245 1.82 -21.10 -7.75
CA ALA A 245 1.52 -22.40 -8.34
C ALA A 245 2.80 -23.25 -8.40
N THR A 246 2.84 -24.27 -7.55
CA THR A 246 3.88 -25.30 -7.49
C THR A 246 3.21 -26.67 -7.55
N SER A 247 3.97 -27.75 -7.72
CA SER A 247 3.44 -29.12 -7.68
C SER A 247 2.72 -29.47 -6.36
N GLN A 248 3.06 -28.77 -5.27
CA GLN A 248 2.44 -28.96 -3.95
C GLN A 248 1.15 -28.16 -3.75
N THR A 249 0.95 -27.10 -4.54
CA THR A 249 -0.14 -26.13 -4.36
C THR A 249 -1.10 -26.09 -5.55
N HIS A 250 -0.75 -26.73 -6.66
CA HIS A 250 -1.56 -26.76 -7.88
C HIS A 250 -1.32 -28.02 -8.72
N THR A 251 -2.39 -28.61 -9.26
CA THR A 251 -2.34 -29.81 -10.11
C THR A 251 -2.21 -29.51 -11.61
N GLY A 252 -1.98 -28.24 -11.98
CA GLY A 252 -2.21 -27.72 -13.34
C GLY A 252 -3.68 -27.46 -13.72
N THR A 253 -4.66 -28.10 -13.08
CA THR A 253 -6.10 -27.92 -13.36
C THR A 253 -6.93 -27.47 -12.16
N GLN A 254 -6.38 -27.57 -10.95
CA GLN A 254 -7.03 -27.14 -9.72
C GLN A 254 -5.99 -26.62 -8.71
N CYS A 255 -6.33 -25.54 -8.01
CA CYS A 255 -5.55 -25.03 -6.89
C CYS A 255 -5.80 -25.88 -5.63
N LEU A 256 -4.75 -26.44 -5.04
CA LEU A 256 -4.85 -27.27 -3.83
C LEU A 256 -5.10 -26.44 -2.56
N VAL A 257 -4.79 -25.15 -2.58
CA VAL A 257 -4.98 -24.20 -1.47
C VAL A 257 -6.44 -23.79 -1.30
N CYS A 258 -7.09 -23.32 -2.38
CA CYS A 258 -8.47 -22.79 -2.32
C CYS A 258 -9.50 -23.60 -3.14
N LYS A 259 -9.08 -24.73 -3.71
CA LYS A 259 -9.90 -25.64 -4.54
C LYS A 259 -10.48 -25.00 -5.80
N ASN A 260 -10.02 -23.82 -6.19
CA ASN A 260 -10.42 -23.17 -7.43
C ASN A 260 -10.00 -24.00 -8.65
N GLU A 261 -10.94 -24.30 -9.53
CA GLU A 261 -10.70 -24.97 -10.80
C GLU A 261 -10.14 -24.02 -11.85
N GLY A 262 -9.36 -24.57 -12.77
CA GLY A 262 -8.72 -23.84 -13.85
C GLY A 262 -7.20 -23.86 -13.74
N ARG A 263 -6.56 -23.46 -14.85
CA ARG A 263 -5.10 -23.35 -14.92
C ARG A 263 -4.61 -22.19 -14.05
N PRO A 264 -3.40 -22.29 -13.48
CA PRO A 264 -2.81 -21.14 -12.82
C PRO A 264 -2.58 -20.03 -13.86
N ARG A 265 -2.53 -18.78 -13.39
CA ARG A 265 -2.15 -17.65 -14.26
C ARG A 265 -0.70 -17.81 -14.66
N ASP A 266 -0.39 -17.43 -15.89
CA ASP A 266 0.99 -17.39 -16.37
C ASP A 266 1.81 -16.38 -15.55
N PRO A 267 3.14 -16.57 -15.47
CA PRO A 267 4.03 -15.59 -14.87
C PRO A 267 3.79 -14.20 -15.44
N GLN A 268 3.75 -13.20 -14.57
CA GLN A 268 3.42 -11.82 -14.93
C GLN A 268 4.59 -10.90 -14.65
N ARG A 269 5.01 -10.17 -15.68
CA ARG A 269 5.87 -9.01 -15.53
C ARG A 269 5.02 -7.76 -15.46
N ARG A 270 5.08 -7.07 -14.32
CA ARG A 270 4.39 -5.79 -14.10
C ARG A 270 5.44 -4.75 -13.77
N PHE A 271 5.19 -3.48 -14.06
CA PHE A 271 6.00 -2.43 -13.44
C PHE A 271 5.80 -2.52 -11.92
N VAL A 272 6.88 -2.40 -11.15
CA VAL A 272 6.79 -2.06 -9.71
C VAL A 272 5.90 -0.83 -9.60
N ARG A 273 5.34 -0.53 -8.42
CA ARG A 273 4.85 0.83 -8.13
C ARG A 273 5.94 1.82 -8.58
N GLY A 274 5.79 2.37 -9.78
CA GLY A 274 6.85 3.16 -10.39
C GLY A 274 7.08 4.41 -9.58
N LYS A 275 8.14 5.16 -9.85
CA LYS A 275 8.48 6.37 -9.07
C LYS A 275 7.45 7.51 -9.20
N ARG A 276 6.37 7.38 -9.98
CA ARG A 276 5.34 8.42 -10.11
C ARG A 276 4.81 8.87 -8.72
N PRO A 277 4.61 10.17 -8.49
CA PRO A 277 4.69 11.24 -9.48
C PRO A 277 6.11 11.74 -9.80
N TYR A 278 7.17 11.17 -9.23
CA TYR A 278 8.54 11.63 -9.46
C TYR A 278 9.08 11.34 -10.86
N TRP A 279 9.77 12.33 -11.42
CA TRP A 279 10.51 12.31 -12.68
C TRP A 279 11.84 13.03 -12.50
N LYS A 280 12.83 12.77 -13.37
CA LYS A 280 14.09 13.54 -13.38
C LYS A 280 13.78 15.04 -13.51
N MET A 281 14.26 15.85 -12.59
CA MET A 281 13.97 17.30 -12.56
C MET A 281 14.50 18.02 -13.79
N THR A 282 15.63 17.54 -14.34
CA THR A 282 16.21 18.02 -15.60
C THR A 282 15.23 17.95 -16.77
N ARG A 283 14.24 17.05 -16.75
CA ARG A 283 13.20 16.96 -17.81
C ARG A 283 12.31 18.19 -17.90
N PHE A 284 12.13 18.95 -16.82
CA PHE A 284 11.20 20.08 -16.78
C PHE A 284 11.81 21.39 -16.25
N LEU A 285 13.03 21.36 -15.73
CA LEU A 285 13.82 22.56 -15.37
C LEU A 285 15.10 22.74 -16.21
N GLY A 286 15.51 21.73 -16.97
CA GLY A 286 16.87 21.65 -17.52
C GLY A 286 17.92 21.43 -16.42
N GLU A 287 19.18 21.25 -16.81
CA GLU A 287 20.29 21.05 -15.87
C GLU A 287 20.56 22.28 -15.01
N ASP A 288 20.70 23.46 -15.63
CA ASP A 288 20.97 24.72 -14.92
C ASP A 288 19.83 25.09 -13.95
N GLY A 289 18.58 24.96 -14.40
CA GLY A 289 17.42 25.23 -13.55
C GLY A 289 17.30 24.24 -12.39
N THR A 290 17.64 22.97 -12.63
CA THR A 290 17.71 21.97 -11.54
C THR A 290 18.81 22.32 -10.54
N ARG A 291 20.00 22.68 -11.01
CA ARG A 291 21.14 23.08 -10.17
C ARG A 291 20.81 24.31 -9.33
N GLU A 292 20.22 25.34 -9.92
CA GLU A 292 19.78 26.54 -9.20
C GLU A 292 18.72 26.21 -8.15
N PHE A 293 17.72 25.41 -8.53
CA PHE A 293 16.69 24.96 -7.60
C PHE A 293 17.30 24.21 -6.42
N LEU A 294 18.22 23.27 -6.66
CA LEU A 294 18.86 22.49 -5.59
C LEU A 294 19.70 23.35 -4.65
N ARG A 295 20.36 24.39 -5.14
CA ARG A 295 21.06 25.37 -4.29
C ARG A 295 20.08 26.11 -3.37
N LYS A 296 18.96 26.60 -3.91
CA LYS A 296 17.90 27.25 -3.11
C LYS A 296 17.25 26.28 -2.12
N TYR A 297 17.01 25.04 -2.54
CA TYR A 297 16.46 23.99 -1.69
C TYR A 297 17.42 23.63 -0.56
N LYS A 298 18.72 23.48 -0.83
CA LYS A 298 19.75 23.29 0.20
C LYS A 298 19.73 24.40 1.25
N GLN A 299 19.65 25.66 0.81
CA GLN A 299 19.56 26.82 1.69
C GLN A 299 18.28 26.81 2.54
N HIS A 300 17.13 26.55 1.92
CA HIS A 300 15.83 26.40 2.60
C HIS A 300 15.88 25.33 3.70
N ARG A 301 16.59 24.22 3.43
CA ARG A 301 16.74 23.09 4.36
C ARG A 301 17.84 23.27 5.41
N GLY A 302 18.66 24.32 5.33
CA GLY A 302 19.84 24.51 6.19
C GLY A 302 20.87 23.40 6.06
N TRP A 303 21.00 22.79 4.88
CA TRP A 303 21.82 21.59 4.68
C TRP A 303 23.25 21.90 4.28
N ASP A 304 24.03 22.57 5.11
CA ASP A 304 25.38 23.04 4.72
C ASP A 304 26.33 21.93 4.26
N HIS A 305 26.16 20.73 4.81
CA HIS A 305 26.92 19.51 4.51
C HIS A 305 26.64 18.91 3.12
N VAL A 306 25.55 19.29 2.44
CA VAL A 306 25.15 18.68 1.16
C VAL A 306 25.82 19.35 -0.04
N THR A 307 26.42 18.58 -0.94
CA THR A 307 27.08 19.09 -2.16
C THR A 307 26.22 18.84 -3.39
N VAL A 308 25.99 19.87 -4.23
CA VAL A 308 25.28 19.74 -5.52
C VAL A 308 26.31 19.61 -6.64
N ARG A 309 26.31 18.48 -7.34
CA ARG A 309 27.20 18.18 -8.47
C ARG A 309 26.42 18.17 -9.77
#